data_AF-A0AA40LL31-F1
#
_entry.id   AF-A0AA40LL31-F1
#
_cell.length_a   1.000
_cell.length_b   1.000
_cell.length_c   1.000
_cell.angle_alpha   90.00
_cell.angle_beta   90.00
_cell.angle_gamma   90.00
#
_symmetry.space_group_name_H-M   'P 1'
#
loop_
_entity.id
_entity.type
_entity.pdbx_description
1 polymer ?
#
loop_
_entity_poly.entity_id
_entity_poly.type
_entity_poly.pdbx_seq_one_letter_code
_entity_poly.pdbx_strand_id
1 'polypeptide(L)'
;MQNLDYSILLNIWLFFQPTDDATADSRRTYTLTDYLKNTIRMRNYNLRWISDHEYLYKQENNILLFNADHGNSSTFLENSTFDQFGHSINDYSVSPDRRFVLLEYNYVKVKEMFSYCDI
;
A
#
# COMPACT_ATOMS: atom_id res chain seq x y z
N MET A 1 41.51 55.98 -11.95
CA MET A 1 40.11 55.79 -11.54
C MET A 1 39.42 54.96 -12.60
N GLN A 2 39.19 53.68 -12.34
CA GLN A 2 38.49 52.81 -13.30
C GLN A 2 36.99 53.07 -13.18
N ASN A 3 36.37 53.51 -14.27
CA ASN A 3 34.93 53.63 -14.40
C ASN A 3 34.34 52.23 -14.32
N LEU A 4 33.56 51.96 -13.28
CA LEU A 4 32.78 50.73 -13.19
C LEU A 4 31.67 50.82 -14.24
N ASP A 5 31.64 49.85 -15.14
CA ASP A 5 30.59 49.73 -16.13
C ASP A 5 29.28 49.33 -15.43
N TYR A 6 28.44 50.33 -15.19
CA TYR A 6 27.14 50.16 -14.56
C TYR A 6 26.20 49.24 -15.35
N SER A 7 26.47 48.98 -16.65
CA SER A 7 25.71 48.04 -17.46
C SER A 7 25.98 46.58 -17.06
N ILE A 8 27.21 46.24 -16.67
CA ILE A 8 27.53 44.92 -16.12
C ILE A 8 26.84 44.71 -14.77
N LEU A 9 26.85 45.74 -13.91
CA LEU A 9 26.17 45.68 -12.62
C LEU A 9 24.65 45.54 -12.77
N LEU A 10 24.05 46.21 -13.76
CA LEU A 10 22.62 46.10 -14.07
C LEU A 10 22.25 44.70 -14.57
N ASN A 11 23.07 44.09 -15.42
CA ASN A 11 22.84 42.75 -15.93
C ASN A 11 22.99 41.68 -14.84
N ILE A 12 23.98 41.83 -13.95
CA ILE A 12 24.15 40.93 -12.79
C ILE A 12 22.96 41.08 -11.83
N TRP A 13 22.48 42.30 -11.61
CA TRP A 13 21.33 42.57 -10.75
C TRP A 13 20.02 42.00 -11.31
N LEU A 14 19.80 42.13 -12.63
CA LEU A 14 18.68 41.50 -13.34
C LEU A 14 18.74 39.96 -13.28
N PHE A 15 19.94 39.39 -13.25
CA PHE A 15 20.14 37.94 -13.16
C PHE A 15 19.94 37.39 -11.74
N PHE A 16 20.21 38.21 -10.71
CA PHE A 16 20.04 37.86 -9.30
C PHE A 16 18.71 38.31 -8.70
N GLN A 17 17.71 38.64 -9.52
CA GLN A 17 16.37 38.85 -9.00
C GLN A 17 15.87 37.53 -8.40
N PRO A 18 15.53 37.47 -7.10
CA PRO A 18 14.83 36.32 -6.58
C PRO A 18 13.53 36.23 -7.36
N THR A 19 13.33 35.14 -8.09
CA THR A 19 11.99 34.79 -8.54
C THR A 19 11.20 34.51 -7.27
N ASP A 20 10.48 35.52 -6.79
CA ASP A 20 9.41 35.37 -5.79
C ASP A 20 8.22 34.59 -6.38
N ASP A 21 8.44 33.79 -7.41
CA ASP A 21 7.62 32.65 -7.78
C ASP A 21 7.86 31.49 -6.79
N ALA A 22 7.96 31.80 -5.49
CA ALA A 22 7.34 30.97 -4.50
C ALA A 22 5.82 31.13 -4.66
N THR A 23 5.27 30.72 -5.82
CA THR A 23 3.87 30.35 -5.89
C THR A 23 3.72 29.30 -4.82
N ALA A 24 3.18 29.69 -3.65
CA ALA A 24 2.99 28.82 -2.53
C ALA A 24 2.32 27.56 -3.08
N ASP A 25 3.01 26.42 -2.99
CA ASP A 25 2.51 25.18 -3.58
C ASP A 25 1.13 24.93 -2.96
N SER A 26 0.08 25.16 -3.75
CA SER A 26 -1.30 25.09 -3.28
C SER A 26 -1.75 23.64 -3.13
N ARG A 27 -0.88 22.67 -3.45
CA ARG A 27 -1.16 21.26 -3.23
C ARG A 27 -1.24 21.00 -1.74
N ARG A 28 -2.32 20.32 -1.36
CA ARG A 28 -2.55 19.88 0.01
C ARG A 28 -1.39 19.00 0.48
N THR A 29 -0.77 19.39 1.59
CA THR A 29 0.25 18.59 2.28
C THR A 29 -0.38 17.48 3.12
N TYR A 30 0.36 16.39 3.33
CA TYR A 30 -0.07 15.29 4.19
C TYR A 30 -0.12 15.74 5.66
N THR A 31 -1.26 15.58 6.32
CA THR A 31 -1.46 16.03 7.71
C THR A 31 -1.56 14.87 8.70
N LEU A 32 -1.33 15.14 9.99
CA LEU A 32 -1.54 14.14 11.05
C LEU A 32 -2.99 13.63 11.08
N THR A 33 -3.96 14.49 10.78
CA THR A 33 -5.36 14.09 10.68
C THR A 33 -5.60 13.09 9.55
N ASP A 34 -4.87 13.21 8.43
CA ASP A 34 -4.95 12.24 7.32
C ASP A 34 -4.38 10.88 7.71
N TYR A 35 -3.29 10.87 8.49
CA TYR A 35 -2.74 9.65 9.07
C TYR A 35 -3.73 8.97 10.01
N LEU A 36 -4.28 9.73 10.98
CA LEU A 36 -5.18 9.18 11.99
C LEU A 36 -6.54 8.74 11.43
N LYS A 37 -7.07 9.47 10.44
CA LYS A 37 -8.31 9.09 9.74
C LYS A 37 -8.10 8.01 8.67
N ASN A 38 -6.85 7.66 8.38
CA ASN A 38 -6.48 6.69 7.35
C ASN A 38 -7.10 7.04 5.98
N THR A 39 -7.15 8.34 5.65
CA THR A 39 -7.78 8.86 4.41
C THR A 39 -7.00 8.46 3.16
N ILE A 40 -5.67 8.36 3.29
CA ILE A 40 -4.75 7.92 2.25
C ILE A 40 -4.10 6.64 2.75
N ARG A 41 -4.68 5.51 2.36
CA ARG A 41 -4.22 4.17 2.73
C ARG A 41 -3.65 3.44 1.53
N MET A 42 -2.48 2.83 1.68
CA MET A 42 -2.02 1.84 0.71
C MET A 42 -2.98 0.66 0.74
N ARG A 43 -3.47 0.27 -0.44
CA ARG A 43 -4.17 -1.00 -0.60
C ARG A 43 -3.11 -2.09 -0.66
N ASN A 44 -3.11 -2.96 0.35
CA ASN A 44 -2.34 -4.19 0.27
C ASN A 44 -3.22 -5.27 -0.37
N TYR A 45 -2.68 -5.94 -1.37
CA TYR A 45 -3.33 -7.06 -2.04
C TYR A 45 -2.58 -8.33 -1.64
N ASN A 46 -3.23 -9.18 -0.85
CA ASN A 46 -2.66 -10.48 -0.47
C ASN A 46 -2.76 -11.43 -1.66
N LEU A 47 -1.70 -11.45 -2.46
CA LEU A 47 -1.52 -12.33 -3.62
C LEU A 47 -0.64 -13.51 -3.24
N ARG A 48 -1.07 -14.72 -3.62
CA ARG A 48 -0.35 -15.96 -3.35
C ARG A 48 -0.17 -16.75 -4.63
N TRP A 49 1.07 -16.94 -5.06
CA TRP A 49 1.40 -17.79 -6.21
C TRP A 49 1.14 -19.26 -5.86
N ILE A 50 0.53 -19.98 -6.80
CA ILE A 50 0.27 -21.43 -6.69
C ILE A 50 0.88 -22.22 -7.85
N SER A 51 1.27 -21.53 -8.91
CA SER A 51 1.99 -22.03 -10.08
C SER A 51 2.70 -20.84 -10.73
N ASP A 52 3.53 -21.09 -11.75
CA ASP A 52 4.26 -20.04 -12.47
C ASP A 52 3.31 -19.05 -13.19
N HIS A 53 2.10 -19.50 -13.51
CA HIS A 53 1.12 -18.74 -14.30
C HIS A 53 -0.18 -18.49 -13.54
N GLU A 54 -0.27 -18.91 -12.28
CA GLU A 54 -1.52 -18.84 -11.52
C GLU A 54 -1.29 -18.35 -10.10
N TYR A 55 -2.16 -17.44 -9.67
CA TYR A 55 -2.14 -16.92 -8.32
C TYR A 55 -3.55 -16.79 -7.76
N LEU A 56 -3.63 -16.91 -6.44
CA LEU A 56 -4.82 -16.63 -5.66
C LEU A 56 -4.75 -15.19 -5.17
N TYR A 57 -5.89 -14.50 -5.16
CA TYR A 57 -6.02 -13.23 -4.48
C TYR A 57 -7.33 -13.16 -3.72
N LYS A 58 -7.27 -12.57 -2.51
CA LYS A 58 -8.44 -12.32 -1.68
C LYS A 58 -9.11 -11.03 -2.14
N GLN A 59 -10.35 -11.15 -2.58
CA GLN A 59 -11.30 -10.06 -2.72
C GLN A 59 -12.19 -10.06 -1.48
N GLU A 60 -12.86 -8.93 -1.16
CA GLU A 60 -13.51 -8.65 0.13
C GLU A 60 -14.15 -9.88 0.79
N ASN A 61 -14.94 -10.64 0.03
CA ASN A 61 -15.69 -11.80 0.54
C ASN A 61 -15.44 -13.09 -0.26
N ASN A 62 -14.43 -13.15 -1.12
CA ASN A 62 -14.22 -14.30 -2.02
C ASN A 62 -12.73 -14.46 -2.35
N ILE A 63 -12.32 -15.69 -2.67
CA ILE A 63 -10.97 -15.98 -3.16
C ILE A 63 -11.09 -16.30 -4.64
N LEU A 64 -10.35 -15.55 -5.45
CA LEU A 64 -10.31 -15.73 -6.90
C LEU A 64 -8.98 -16.36 -7.30
N LEU A 65 -9.06 -17.30 -8.23
CA LEU A 65 -7.93 -17.86 -8.93
C LEU A 65 -7.75 -17.10 -10.24
N PHE A 66 -6.59 -16.49 -10.43
CA PHE A 66 -6.27 -15.76 -11.64
C PHE A 66 -5.21 -16.51 -12.44
N ASN A 67 -5.44 -16.64 -13.74
CA ASN A 67 -4.48 -17.16 -14.70
C ASN A 67 -3.79 -15.98 -15.42
N ALA A 68 -2.49 -15.82 -15.19
CA ALA A 68 -1.68 -14.73 -15.71
C ALA A 68 -1.47 -14.80 -17.23
N ASP A 69 -1.51 -15.99 -17.83
CA ASP A 69 -1.29 -16.16 -19.27
C ASP A 69 -2.51 -15.70 -20.10
N HIS A 70 -3.70 -16.12 -19.66
CA HIS A 70 -4.94 -15.90 -20.40
C HIS A 70 -5.71 -14.69 -19.88
N GLY A 71 -5.34 -14.14 -18.73
CA GLY A 71 -6.04 -13.04 -18.06
C GLY A 71 -7.41 -13.43 -17.49
N ASN A 72 -7.71 -14.72 -17.42
CA ASN A 72 -8.99 -15.23 -16.92
C ASN A 72 -8.95 -15.43 -15.41
N SER A 73 -10.06 -15.09 -14.74
CA SER A 73 -10.28 -15.41 -13.33
C SER A 73 -11.42 -16.41 -13.16
N SER A 74 -11.28 -17.28 -12.16
CA SER A 74 -12.34 -18.16 -11.69
C SER A 74 -12.50 -18.02 -10.18
N THR A 75 -13.70 -18.33 -9.68
CA THR A 75 -13.95 -18.34 -8.24
C THR A 75 -13.35 -19.60 -7.64
N PHE A 76 -12.37 -19.44 -6.74
CA PHE A 76 -11.75 -20.54 -6.02
C PHE A 76 -12.52 -20.85 -4.72
N LEU A 77 -12.89 -19.81 -3.97
CA LEU A 77 -13.74 -19.92 -2.78
C LEU A 77 -14.89 -18.93 -2.86
N GLU A 78 -16.11 -19.43 -2.77
CA GLU A 78 -17.33 -18.63 -2.81
C GLU A 78 -17.56 -17.82 -1.53
N ASN A 79 -18.34 -16.73 -1.65
CA ASN A 79 -18.75 -15.89 -0.53
C ASN A 79 -19.56 -16.65 0.53
N SER A 80 -20.38 -17.60 0.11
CA SER A 80 -21.21 -18.46 0.98
C SER A 80 -20.39 -19.19 2.05
N THR A 81 -19.12 -19.50 1.74
CA THR A 81 -18.21 -20.14 2.70
C THR A 81 -17.75 -19.14 3.76
N PHE A 82 -17.46 -17.88 3.38
CA PHE A 82 -17.11 -16.82 4.33
C PHE A 82 -18.27 -16.41 5.24
N ASP A 83 -19.49 -16.44 4.72
CA ASP A 83 -20.71 -16.12 5.47
C ASP A 83 -20.91 -17.11 6.62
N GLN A 84 -20.61 -18.40 6.41
CA GLN A 84 -20.66 -19.43 7.45
C GLN A 84 -19.73 -19.14 8.64
N PHE A 85 -18.61 -18.45 8.40
CA PHE A 85 -17.65 -18.07 9.43
C PHE A 85 -17.81 -16.62 9.92
N GLY A 86 -18.95 -15.98 9.60
CA GLY A 86 -19.26 -14.62 10.07
C GLY A 86 -18.22 -13.58 9.65
N HIS A 87 -17.63 -13.73 8.46
CA HIS A 87 -16.58 -12.86 7.90
C HIS A 87 -15.32 -12.69 8.78
N SER A 88 -15.11 -13.56 9.77
CA SER A 88 -14.00 -13.46 10.73
C SER A 88 -12.75 -14.25 10.31
N ILE A 89 -12.58 -14.48 9.01
CA ILE A 89 -11.44 -15.19 8.43
C ILE A 89 -10.26 -14.22 8.24
N ASN A 90 -9.20 -14.45 9.01
CA ASN A 90 -8.00 -13.62 9.03
C ASN A 90 -7.06 -13.99 7.89
N ASP A 91 -6.71 -15.27 7.77
CA ASP A 91 -5.83 -15.80 6.73
C ASP A 91 -6.36 -17.13 6.17
N TYR A 92 -5.77 -17.57 5.07
CA TYR A 92 -6.05 -18.85 4.43
C TYR A 92 -4.78 -19.49 3.87
N SER A 93 -4.75 -20.81 3.78
CA SER A 93 -3.70 -21.54 3.07
C SER A 93 -4.33 -22.59 2.18
N VAL A 94 -3.69 -22.88 1.05
CA VAL A 94 -4.18 -23.86 0.07
C VAL A 94 -3.15 -24.96 -0.06
N SER A 95 -3.62 -26.20 -0.09
CA SER A 95 -2.76 -27.36 -0.27
C SER A 95 -2.08 -27.34 -1.65
N PRO A 96 -0.88 -27.92 -1.81
CA PRO A 96 -0.18 -27.96 -3.11
C PRO A 96 -0.99 -28.66 -4.21
N ASP A 97 -1.80 -29.66 -3.82
CA ASP A 97 -2.69 -30.42 -4.70
C ASP A 97 -4.04 -29.73 -4.94
N ARG A 98 -4.27 -28.54 -4.35
CA ARG A 98 -5.47 -27.69 -4.50
C ARG A 98 -6.79 -28.33 -4.06
N ARG A 99 -6.73 -29.43 -3.31
CA ARG A 99 -7.92 -30.14 -2.82
C ARG A 99 -8.39 -29.66 -1.45
N PHE A 100 -7.52 -29.01 -0.68
CA PHE A 100 -7.80 -28.59 0.67
C PHE A 100 -7.47 -27.11 0.85
N VAL A 101 -8.32 -26.44 1.64
CA VAL A 101 -8.14 -25.05 2.05
C VAL A 101 -8.20 -25.01 3.57
N LEU A 102 -7.17 -24.43 4.18
CA LEU A 102 -7.14 -24.10 5.60
C LEU A 102 -7.62 -22.66 5.76
N LEU A 103 -8.62 -22.44 6.61
CA LEU A 103 -9.15 -21.12 6.94
C LEU A 103 -8.84 -20.82 8.40
N GLU A 104 -8.15 -19.71 8.64
CA GLU A 104 -7.87 -19.22 9.99
C GLU A 104 -8.98 -18.26 10.42
N TYR A 105 -9.83 -18.70 11.36
CA TYR A 105 -10.95 -17.91 11.87
C TYR A 105 -10.81 -17.69 13.39
N ASN A 106 -11.45 -16.61 13.89
CA ASN A 106 -11.46 -16.27 15.31
C ASN A 106 -10.05 -16.12 15.93
N TYR A 107 -9.13 -15.49 15.19
CA TYR A 107 -7.78 -15.23 15.66
C TYR A 107 -7.77 -14.21 16.80
N VAL A 108 -7.14 -14.57 17.91
CA VAL A 108 -6.91 -13.68 19.05
C VAL A 108 -5.40 -13.45 19.18
N LYS A 109 -4.97 -12.20 19.02
CA LYS A 109 -3.56 -11.82 19.19
C LYS A 109 -3.19 -11.88 20.68
N VAL A 110 -2.43 -12.89 21.07
CA VAL A 110 -1.83 -12.95 22.40
C VAL A 110 -0.48 -12.24 22.35
N LYS A 111 -0.29 -11.25 23.24
CA LYS A 111 1.00 -10.57 23.37
C LYS A 111 1.78 -11.26 24.48
N GLU A 112 2.82 -12.01 24.11
CA GLU A 112 3.83 -12.45 25.08
C GLU A 112 4.70 -11.25 25.45
N MET A 113 4.65 -10.86 26.72
CA MET A 113 5.52 -9.83 27.27
C MET A 113 6.85 -10.48 27.62
N PHE A 114 7.81 -10.44 26.70
CA PHE A 114 9.21 -10.72 27.02
C PHE A 114 9.68 -9.64 27.99
N SER A 115 9.73 -9.97 29.29
CA SER A 115 10.42 -9.16 30.28
C SER A 115 11.90 -9.21 29.90
N TYR A 116 12.43 -8.08 29.41
CA TYR A 116 13.87 -7.93 29.34
C TYR A 116 14.40 -8.00 30.78
N CYS A 117 15.28 -8.97 31.03
CA CYS A 117 16.11 -8.93 32.21
C CYS A 117 17.10 -7.80 31.96
N ASP A 118 16.97 -6.70 32.70
CA ASP A 118 18.01 -5.66 32.74
C ASP A 118 19.31 -6.34 33.20
N ILE A 119 20.36 -6.17 32.38
CA ILE A 119 21.74 -6.60 32.69
C ILE A 119 22.46 -5.44 33.38
#